data_AF-A0A090QUY9-F1
#
_entry.id   AF-A0A090QUY9-F1
#
_cell.length_a   1.000
_cell.length_b   1.000
_cell.length_c   1.000
_cell.angle_alpha   90.00
_cell.angle_beta   90.00
_cell.angle_gamma   90.00
#
_symmetry.space_group_name_H-M   'P 1'
#
loop_
_entity.id
_entity.type
_entity.pdbx_description
1 polymer ?
#
loop_
_entity_poly.entity_id
_entity_poly.type
_entity_poly.pdbx_seq_one_letter_code
_entity_poly.pdbx_strand_id
1 'polypeptide(L)' 'MSAAAGELPANVVEVSVWVRVSQHTQARAVLQDYEQAAEQEWQCPQCGEDNAGSFEICWQCGAEHPSL' A
#
# COMPACT_ATOMS: atom_id res chain seq x y z
N MET A 1 16.90 -15.21 -11.03
CA MET A 1 16.24 -14.93 -9.75
C MET A 1 14.76 -14.94 -10.02
N SER A 2 14.08 -16.01 -9.60
CA SER A 2 12.66 -16.21 -9.88
C SER A 2 11.86 -15.29 -8.98
N ALA A 3 11.20 -14.29 -9.55
CA ALA A 3 10.03 -13.71 -8.91
C ALA A 3 8.98 -14.83 -8.86
N ALA A 4 8.62 -15.28 -7.66
CA ALA A 4 7.41 -16.03 -7.48
C ALA A 4 6.26 -15.05 -7.73
N ALA A 5 5.86 -14.89 -8.99
CA ALA A 5 4.68 -14.12 -9.33
C ALA A 5 3.49 -14.90 -8.75
N GLY A 6 2.94 -14.41 -7.65
CA GLY A 6 1.66 -14.85 -7.12
C GLY A 6 0.58 -14.40 -8.09
N GLU A 7 0.37 -15.16 -9.16
CA GLU A 7 -0.64 -14.87 -10.17
C GLU A 7 -2.02 -15.24 -9.62
N LEU A 8 -2.56 -14.40 -8.76
CA LEU A 8 -3.98 -14.41 -8.44
C LEU A 8 -4.72 -13.74 -9.60
N PRO A 9 -5.82 -14.34 -10.11
CA PRO A 9 -6.60 -13.68 -11.15
C PRO A 9 -7.14 -12.34 -10.62
N ALA A 10 -7.19 -11.32 -11.47
CA ALA A 10 -7.43 -9.92 -11.05
C ALA A 10 -8.69 -9.75 -10.17
N ASN A 11 -9.69 -10.61 -10.36
CA ASN A 11 -10.93 -10.63 -9.56
C ASN A 11 -10.77 -11.19 -8.13
N VAL A 12 -9.61 -11.75 -7.78
CA VAL A 12 -9.27 -12.25 -6.44
C VAL A 12 -8.53 -11.19 -5.61
N VAL A 13 -8.17 -10.07 -6.22
CA VAL A 13 -7.41 -8.98 -5.57
C VAL A 13 -8.35 -7.99 -4.84
N GLU A 14 -9.66 -8.09 -5.05
CA GLU A 14 -10.62 -7.18 -4.42
C GLU A 14 -11.09 -7.71 -3.05
N VAL A 15 -10.54 -7.14 -1.97
CA VAL A 15 -10.98 -7.41 -0.59
C VAL A 15 -12.15 -6.48 -0.26
N SER A 16 -13.30 -7.06 0.11
CA SER A 16 -14.47 -6.30 0.54
C SER A 16 -14.39 -5.90 2.02
N VAL A 17 -14.52 -4.61 2.31
CA VAL A 17 -14.57 -4.05 3.68
C VAL A 17 -16.01 -3.67 4.03
N TRP A 18 -16.55 -4.27 5.10
CA TRP A 18 -17.91 -4.02 5.56
C TRP A 18 -17.92 -3.06 6.75
N VAL A 19 -18.74 -2.01 6.67
CA VAL A 19 -18.93 -1.01 7.74
C VAL A 19 -20.41 -0.76 7.99
N ARG A 20 -20.76 -0.20 9.16
CA ARG A 20 -22.12 0.31 9.39
C ARG A 20 -22.42 1.43 8.40
N VAL A 21 -23.68 1.56 8.00
CA VAL A 21 -24.14 2.60 7.05
C VAL A 21 -23.73 4.00 7.51
N SER A 22 -23.80 4.28 8.82
CA SER A 22 -23.39 5.57 9.40
C SER A 22 -21.90 5.89 9.25
N GLN A 23 -21.06 4.89 8.98
CA GLN A 23 -19.61 5.02 8.82
C GLN A 23 -19.17 4.99 7.36
N HIS A 24 -20.09 4.80 6.41
CA HIS A 24 -19.76 4.60 5.01
C HIS A 24 -18.97 5.79 4.41
N THR A 25 -19.37 7.03 4.70
CA THR A 25 -18.66 8.22 4.22
C THR A 25 -17.23 8.29 4.77
N GLN A 26 -17.06 8.00 6.07
CA GLN A 26 -15.75 7.98 6.70
C GLN A 26 -14.86 6.87 6.13
N ALA A 27 -15.41 5.67 5.94
CA ALA A 27 -14.69 4.55 5.37
C ALA A 27 -14.20 4.84 3.95
N ARG A 28 -15.02 5.50 3.13
CA ARG A 28 -14.60 5.92 1.79
C ARG A 28 -13.48 6.95 1.80
N ALA A 29 -13.49 7.90 2.75
CA ALA A 29 -12.40 8.85 2.89
C ALA A 29 -11.07 8.16 3.21
N VAL A 30 -11.09 7.19 4.14
CA VAL A 30 -9.89 6.40 4.49
C VAL A 30 -9.35 5.63 3.28
N LEU A 31 -10.21 4.99 2.49
CA LEU A 31 -9.79 4.27 1.28
C LEU A 31 -9.20 5.22 0.23
N GLN A 32 -9.81 6.39 0.05
CA GLN A 32 -9.30 7.39 -0.89
C GLN A 32 -7.93 7.93 -0.47
N ASP A 33 -7.72 8.22 0.81
CA ASP A 33 -6.43 8.67 1.32
C ASP A 33 -5.35 7.60 1.13
N TYR A 34 -5.70 6.32 1.37
CA TYR A 34 -4.80 5.19 1.13
C TYR A 34 -4.42 5.03 -0.34
N GLU A 35 -5.40 5.09 -1.25
CA GLU A 35 -5.16 4.99 -2.70
C GLU A 35 -4.26 6.13 -3.21
N GLN A 36 -4.43 7.34 -2.68
CA GLN A 36 -3.58 8.49 -3.04
C GLN A 36 -2.17 8.38 -2.49
N ALA A 37 -2.00 7.91 -1.25
CA ALA A 37 -0.68 7.73 -0.64
C ALA A 37 0.16 6.71 -1.43
N ALA A 38 -0.48 5.65 -1.95
CA ALA A 38 0.19 4.62 -2.74
C ALA A 38 0.82 5.13 -4.05
N GLU A 39 0.40 6.30 -4.55
CA GLU A 39 0.96 6.92 -5.77
C GLU A 39 2.30 7.64 -5.52
N GLN A 40 2.63 7.96 -4.27
CA GLN A 40 3.78 8.81 -3.95
C GLN A 40 5.03 7.97 -3.62
N GLU A 41 6.02 8.00 -4.51
CA GLU A 41 7.34 7.38 -4.27
C GLU A 41 8.05 8.00 -3.05
N TRP A 42 8.88 7.20 -2.38
CA TRP A 42 9.66 7.60 -1.21
C TRP A 42 11.06 7.02 -1.22
N GLN A 43 12.03 7.79 -0.70
CA GLN A 43 13.40 7.34 -0.56
C GLN A 43 13.66 6.83 0.86
N CYS A 44 14.24 5.64 0.98
CA CYS A 44 14.55 5.05 2.28
C CYS A 44 15.66 5.85 2.98
N PRO A 45 15.42 6.36 4.20
CA PRO A 45 16.44 7.16 4.91
C PRO A 45 17.61 6.30 5.44
N GLN A 46 17.46 4.96 5.48
CA GLN A 46 18.48 4.06 6.00
C GLN A 46 19.45 3.58 4.92
N CYS A 47 18.97 3.28 3.71
CA CYS A 47 19.81 2.71 2.64
C CYS A 47 19.78 3.50 1.32
N GLY A 48 18.92 4.51 1.19
CA GLY A 48 18.82 5.36 0.00
C GLY A 48 18.03 4.76 -1.17
N GLU A 49 17.37 3.62 -0.99
CA GLU A 49 16.54 3.00 -2.05
C GLU A 49 15.30 3.85 -2.35
N ASP A 50 14.99 4.06 -3.62
CA ASP A 50 13.72 4.67 -4.05
C ASP A 50 12.64 3.58 -4.14
N ASN A 51 11.59 3.71 -3.34
CA ASN A 51 10.50 2.76 -3.24
C ASN A 51 9.22 3.37 -3.82
N ALA A 52 8.38 2.56 -4.47
CA ALA A 52 7.04 2.98 -4.86
C ALA A 52 6.18 3.25 -3.61
N GLY A 53 5.23 4.18 -3.70
CA GLY A 53 4.36 4.56 -2.57
C GLY A 53 3.51 3.42 -2.02
N SER A 54 3.28 2.38 -2.81
CA SER A 54 2.57 1.17 -2.37
C SER A 54 3.37 0.29 -1.40
N PHE A 55 4.66 0.56 -1.16
CA PHE A 55 5.48 -0.16 -0.19
C PHE A 55 5.50 0.54 1.17
N GLU A 56 5.03 -0.18 2.19
CA GLU A 56 5.08 0.24 3.60
C GLU A 56 6.46 0.03 4.25
N ILE A 57 7.30 -0.80 3.63
CA ILE A 57 8.65 -1.13 4.07
C ILE A 57 9.62 -1.02 2.89
N CYS A 58 10.87 -0.65 3.17
CA CYS A 58 11.91 -0.56 2.16
C CYS A 58 12.17 -1.95 1.55
N TRP A 59 12.08 -2.05 0.24
CA TRP A 59 12.32 -3.28 -0.51
C TRP A 59 13.73 -3.87 -0.29
N GLN A 60 14.72 -2.98 -0.10
CA GLN A 60 16.13 -3.38 0.03
C GLN A 60 16.53 -3.73 1.47
N CYS A 61 16.09 -2.95 2.47
CA CYS A 61 16.58 -3.10 3.84
C CYS A 61 15.50 -3.40 4.89
N GLY A 62 14.22 -3.36 4.53
CA GLY A 62 13.10 -3.65 5.42
C GLY A 62 12.77 -2.55 6.44
N ALA A 63 13.42 -1.39 6.37
CA ALA A 63 13.08 -0.24 7.22
C ALA A 63 11.66 0.28 6.91
N GLU A 64 10.94 0.73 7.94
CA GLU A 64 9.58 1.26 7.80
C GLU A 64 9.54 2.58 7.03
N HIS A 65 8.43 2.81 6.31
CA HIS A 65 8.15 4.10 5.68
C HIS A 65 8.09 5.21 6.74
N PRO A 66 8.81 6.34 6.58
CA PRO A 66 8.92 7.38 7.63
C PRO A 66 7.62 8.12 7.99
N SER A 67 6.59 7.99 7.16
CA SER A 67 5.29 8.67 7.32
C SER A 67 4.12 7.73 7.62
N LEU A 68 4.39 6.45 7.91
CA LEU A 68 3.42 5.54 8.51
C LEU A 68 3.45 5.63 10.03
#